data_AF-A0A2S0MQP2-F1
#
_entry.id   AF-A0A2S0MQP2-F1
#
_cell.length_a   1.000
_cell.length_b   1.000
_cell.length_c   1.000
_cell.angle_alpha   90.00
_cell.angle_beta   90.00
_cell.angle_gamma   90.00
#
_symmetry.space_group_name_H-M   'P 1'
#
loop_
_entity.id
_entity.type
_entity.pdbx_description
1 polymer ?
#
loop_
_entity_poly.entity_id
_entity_poly.type
_entity_poly.pdbx_seq_one_letter_code
_entity_poly.pdbx_strand_id
1 'polypeptide(L)' 'MTLKHIVLGAFVLGVAACAKEPEPVYLQPTYDKVGTPSCVAGYEVAVTDEGATVCAPIAQ' A
#
# COMPACT_ATOMS: atom_id res chain seq x y z
N MET A 1 -20.82 39.47 17.30
CA MET A 1 -20.33 39.18 15.94
C MET A 1 -19.25 38.11 16.08
N THR A 2 -19.62 36.83 16.16
CA THR A 2 -18.68 35.83 16.74
C THR A 2 -18.93 34.35 16.34
N LEU A 3 -19.61 34.08 15.22
CA LEU A 3 -19.98 32.70 14.83
C LEU A 3 -19.55 32.29 13.41
N LYS A 4 -18.61 33.02 12.77
CA LYS A 4 -18.25 32.77 11.36
C LYS A 4 -16.95 32.00 11.13
N HIS A 5 -16.18 31.66 12.17
CA HIS A 5 -14.81 31.15 12.00
C HIS A 5 -14.62 29.65 12.29
N ILE A 6 -15.63 28.94 12.81
CA ILE A 6 -15.44 27.54 13.25
C ILE A 6 -15.62 26.54 12.10
N VAL A 7 -16.32 26.91 11.02
CA VAL A 7 -16.64 25.99 9.92
C VAL A 7 -15.45 25.73 8.99
N LEU A 8 -14.45 26.62 8.93
CA LEU A 8 -13.30 26.46 8.03
C LEU A 8 -12.24 25.46 8.55
N GLY A 9 -12.17 25.23 9.87
CA GLY A 9 -11.13 24.36 10.46
C GLY A 9 -11.37 22.87 10.24
N ALA A 10 -12.64 22.45 10.14
CA ALA A 10 -12.98 21.02 10.02
C ALA A 10 -12.68 20.45 8.63
N PHE A 11 -12.74 21.28 7.57
CA PHE A 11 -12.45 20.83 6.21
C PHE A 11 -10.95 20.56 5.98
N VAL A 12 -10.06 21.28 6.66
CA VAL A 12 -8.60 21.14 6.47
C VAL A 12 -8.06 19.89 7.18
N LEU A 13 -8.66 19.49 8.32
CA LEU A 13 -8.26 18.29 9.06
C LEU A 13 -8.71 16.98 8.41
N GLY A 14 -9.78 17.01 7.60
CA GLY A 14 -10.27 15.82 6.89
C GLY A 14 -9.38 15.38 5.72
N VAL A 15 -8.65 16.30 5.08
CA VAL A 15 -7.87 16.00 3.87
C VAL A 15 -6.54 15.31 4.18
N ALA A 16 -5.98 15.51 5.37
CA ALA A 16 -4.71 14.91 5.78
C ALA A 16 -4.80 13.38 5.96
N ALA A 17 -5.98 12.84 6.26
CA ALA A 17 -6.18 11.39 6.42
C ALA A 17 -6.21 10.63 5.08
N CYS A 18 -6.44 11.32 3.95
CA CYS A 18 -6.38 10.74 2.60
C CYS A 18 -5.01 10.89 1.92
N ALA A 19 -4.04 11.54 2.57
CA ALA A 19 -2.68 11.69 2.05
C ALA A 19 -1.74 10.54 2.46
N LYS A 20 -2.27 9.47 3.07
CA LYS A 20 -1.47 8.26 3.34
C LYS A 20 -1.30 7.50 2.02
N GLU A 21 -0.07 7.49 1.53
CA GLU A 21 0.33 6.69 0.39
C GLU A 21 -0.11 5.24 0.65
N PRO A 22 -0.81 4.58 -0.30
CA PRO A 22 -1.33 3.25 -0.07
C PRO A 22 -0.16 2.33 0.27
N GLU A 23 -0.23 1.68 1.42
CA GLU A 23 0.79 0.72 1.82
C GLU A 23 0.86 -0.38 0.74
N PRO A 24 2.06 -0.75 0.25
CA PRO A 24 2.18 -1.74 -0.81
C PRO A 24 1.55 -3.05 -0.35
N VAL A 25 0.54 -3.51 -1.10
CA VAL A 25 -0.15 -4.76 -0.81
C VAL A 25 0.74 -5.91 -1.27
N TYR A 26 1.34 -6.63 -0.35
CA TYR A 26 2.10 -7.84 -0.67
C TYR A 26 1.16 -9.04 -0.87
N LEU A 27 1.44 -9.85 -1.89
CA LEU A 27 0.68 -11.07 -2.17
C LEU A 27 1.54 -12.30 -1.88
N GLN A 28 0.88 -13.44 -1.64
CA GLN A 28 1.56 -14.72 -1.51
C GLN A 28 2.00 -15.23 -2.90
N PRO A 29 3.25 -15.69 -3.08
CA PRO A 29 3.68 -16.29 -4.33
C PRO A 29 2.99 -17.63 -4.58
N THR A 30 2.77 -17.95 -5.85
CA THR A 30 2.44 -19.31 -6.27
C THR A 30 3.72 -20.07 -6.62
N TYR A 31 3.79 -21.32 -6.19
CA TYR A 31 4.96 -22.17 -6.43
C TYR A 31 4.63 -23.26 -7.44
N ASP A 32 5.52 -23.48 -8.39
CA ASP A 32 5.45 -24.62 -9.29
C ASP A 32 5.85 -25.93 -8.56
N LYS A 33 5.85 -27.05 -9.29
CA LYS A 33 6.18 -28.37 -8.75
C LYS A 33 7.65 -28.51 -8.29
N VAL A 34 8.53 -27.61 -8.72
CA VAL A 34 9.95 -27.61 -8.36
C VAL A 34 10.30 -26.51 -7.36
N GLY A 35 9.32 -25.74 -6.89
CA GLY A 35 9.48 -24.71 -5.87
C GLY A 35 9.87 -23.33 -6.41
N THR A 36 9.71 -23.08 -7.71
CA THR A 36 9.95 -21.75 -8.28
C THR A 36 8.79 -20.81 -7.92
N PRO A 37 9.05 -19.65 -7.27
CA PRO A 37 8.01 -18.67 -6.99
C PRO A 37 7.62 -17.90 -8.25
N SER A 38 6.34 -17.57 -8.36
CA SER A 38 5.76 -16.75 -9.43
C SER A 38 4.68 -15.83 -8.88
N CYS A 39 4.51 -14.69 -9.54
CA CYS A 39 3.55 -13.65 -9.17
C CYS A 39 2.57 -13.37 -10.31
N VAL A 40 1.39 -12.87 -9.96
CA VAL A 40 0.42 -12.37 -10.94
C VAL A 40 0.96 -11.12 -11.63
N ALA A 41 0.42 -10.79 -12.81
CA ALA A 41 0.83 -9.60 -13.55
C ALA A 41 0.68 -8.33 -12.69
N GLY A 42 1.66 -7.43 -12.78
CA GLY A 42 1.75 -6.22 -11.94
C GLY A 42 2.51 -6.42 -10.62
N TYR A 43 2.99 -7.64 -10.35
CA TYR A 43 3.78 -7.99 -9.17
C TYR A 43 5.06 -8.74 -9.55
N GLU A 44 6.11 -8.54 -8.78
CA GLU A 44 7.40 -9.21 -8.89
C GLU A 44 7.75 -9.97 -7.61
N VAL A 45 8.56 -11.03 -7.75
CA VAL A 45 9.04 -11.79 -6.60
C VAL A 45 10.06 -10.95 -5.85
N ALA A 46 9.80 -10.70 -4.57
CA ALA A 46 10.66 -9.97 -3.66
C ALA A 46 10.89 -10.75 -2.35
N VAL A 47 11.89 -10.33 -1.58
CA VAL A 47 12.18 -10.86 -0.24
C VAL A 47 12.07 -9.72 0.75
N THR A 48 11.24 -9.88 1.78
CA THR A 48 11.11 -8.88 2.85
C THR A 48 12.36 -8.86 3.74
N ASP A 49 12.54 -7.81 4.54
CA ASP A 49 13.63 -7.73 5.53
C ASP A 49 13.61 -8.87 6.56
N GLU A 50 12.43 -9.46 6.77
CA GLU A 50 12.21 -10.64 7.63
C GLU A 50 12.55 -11.97 6.92
N GLY A 51 12.97 -11.92 5.65
CA GLY A 51 13.35 -13.08 4.85
C GLY A 51 12.18 -13.81 4.18
N ALA A 52 10.97 -13.24 4.19
CA ALA A 52 9.81 -13.86 3.56
C ALA A 52 9.79 -13.60 2.05
N THR A 53 9.61 -14.66 1.24
CA THR A 53 9.35 -14.51 -0.20
C THR A 53 7.92 -14.06 -0.43
N VAL A 54 7.75 -12.91 -1.07
CA VAL A 54 6.45 -12.28 -1.34
C VAL A 54 6.37 -11.81 -2.78
N CYS A 55 5.16 -11.51 -3.23
CA CYS A 55 4.92 -10.77 -4.46
C CYS A 55 4.73 -9.29 -4.12
N ALA A 56 5.69 -8.46 -4.48
CA ALA A 56 5.63 -7.01 -4.30
C ALA A 56 5.08 -6.34 -5.57
N PRO A 57 4.30 -5.26 -5.47
CA PRO A 57 3.84 -4.53 -6.65
C PRO A 57 5.04 -3.94 -7.40
N ILE A 58 5.05 -4.10 -8.72
CA ILE A 58 6.08 -3.50 -9.57
C ILE A 58 5.91 -1.99 -9.48
N ALA A 59 6.96 -1.29 -9.04
CA ALA A 59 6.95 0.17 -9.04
C ALA A 59 6.81 0.65 -10.50
N GLN A 60 5.72 1.38 -10.78
CA GLN A 60 5.44 1.97 -12.09
C GLN A 60 6.12 3.33 -12.26
#